data_AF-A0A3A5ZR12-F1
#
_entry.id   AF-A0A3A5ZR12-F1
#
_cell.length_a   1.000
_cell.length_b   1.000
_cell.length_c   1.000
_cell.angle_alpha   90.00
_cell.angle_beta   90.00
_cell.angle_gamma   90.00
#
_symmetry.space_group_name_H-M   'P 1'
#
loop_
_entity.id
_entity.type
_entity.pdbx_description
1 polymer ?
#
loop_
_entity_poly.entity_id
_entity_poly.type
_entity_poly.pdbx_seq_one_letter_code
_entity_poly.pdbx_strand_id
1 'polypeptide(L)'
;MPITQLTPMSEIDRYTEQQLERLKQVLIRNLMYIGETVLNRARSTNSYKDRTGNLRSSIGYVITVDGRIIHSSSFQTVKQGKDGSSKGAAYVKSLARKFPQGICLIVVAGMNYASYVSAKGLDVLDSSELLAERLVPQMLKQLGFH
;
A
#
# COMPACT_ATOMS: atom_id res chain seq x y z
N MET A 1 41.91 0.33 34.22
CA MET A 1 40.54 0.32 34.81
C MET A 1 39.64 -0.44 33.85
N PRO A 2 38.82 -1.40 34.33
CA PRO A 2 37.80 -2.00 33.48
C PRO A 2 36.77 -0.92 33.08
N ILE A 3 36.36 -0.92 31.82
CA ILE A 3 35.27 -0.07 31.34
C ILE A 3 33.97 -0.55 32.00
N THR A 4 33.26 0.35 32.68
CA THR A 4 31.94 0.08 33.27
C THR A 4 30.85 0.78 32.47
N GLN A 5 29.76 0.08 32.20
CA GLN A 5 28.60 0.65 31.55
C GLN A 5 27.88 1.58 32.54
N LEU A 6 27.85 2.88 32.24
CA LEU A 6 27.21 3.89 33.08
C LEU A 6 25.69 4.00 32.82
N THR A 7 25.25 3.64 31.61
CA THR A 7 23.83 3.72 31.20
C THR A 7 23.09 2.43 31.55
N PRO A 8 21.96 2.48 32.25
CA PRO A 8 21.15 1.29 32.50
C PRO A 8 20.67 0.64 31.19
N MET A 9 20.66 -0.69 31.11
CA MET A 9 20.17 -1.41 29.92
C MET A 9 18.73 -1.04 29.55
N SER A 10 17.88 -0.81 30.55
CA SER A 10 16.49 -0.39 30.34
C SER A 10 16.36 0.96 29.62
N GLU A 11 17.31 1.88 29.78
CA GLU A 11 17.30 3.15 29.06
C GLU A 11 17.69 2.97 27.60
N ILE A 12 18.64 2.06 27.33
CA ILE A 12 19.06 1.69 25.97
C ILE A 12 17.90 1.03 25.23
N ASP A 13 17.20 0.10 25.87
CA ASP A 13 16.05 -0.60 25.29
C ASP A 13 14.93 0.40 24.96
N ARG A 14 14.57 1.27 25.90
CA ARG A 14 13.55 2.30 25.70
C ARG A 14 13.91 3.24 24.54
N TYR A 15 15.16 3.69 24.47
CA TYR A 15 15.61 4.56 23.39
C TYR A 15 15.53 3.85 22.03
N THR A 16 15.97 2.59 21.97
CA THR A 16 15.95 1.77 20.76
C THR A 16 14.52 1.55 20.27
N GLU A 17 13.60 1.22 21.18
CA GLU A 17 12.19 1.02 20.84
C GLU A 17 11.54 2.32 20.32
N GLN A 18 11.85 3.47 20.92
CA GLN A 18 11.39 4.77 20.43
C GLN A 18 11.91 5.09 19.02
N GLN A 19 13.18 4.82 18.73
CA GLN A 19 13.73 5.02 17.38
C GLN A 19 13.09 4.09 16.36
N LEU A 20 12.88 2.81 16.73
CA LEU A 20 12.23 1.84 15.87
C LEU A 20 10.78 2.27 15.54
N GLU A 21 10.02 2.71 16.55
CA GLU A 21 8.66 3.16 16.35
C GLU A 21 8.59 4.43 15.48
N ARG A 22 9.53 5.36 15.67
CA ARG A 22 9.66 6.53 14.80
C ARG A 22 9.92 6.14 13.35
N LEU A 23 10.84 5.19 13.11
CA LEU A 23 11.14 4.70 11.77
C LEU A 23 9.93 4.01 11.13
N LYS A 24 9.22 3.17 11.89
CA LYS A 24 7.97 2.53 11.43
C LYS A 24 6.94 3.56 10.99
N GLN A 25 6.70 4.61 11.78
CA GLN A 25 5.76 5.67 11.43
C GLN A 25 6.16 6.42 10.15
N VAL A 26 7.46 6.68 9.97
CA VAL A 26 7.97 7.31 8.75
C VAL A 26 7.77 6.40 7.53
N LEU A 27 8.03 5.10 7.65
CA LEU A 27 7.78 4.13 6.59
C LEU A 27 6.29 4.10 6.20
N ILE A 28 5.40 4.00 7.20
CA ILE A 28 3.96 3.97 6.98
C ILE A 28 3.50 5.23 6.24
N ARG A 29 3.91 6.43 6.67
CA ARG A 29 3.54 7.69 6.02
C ARG A 29 4.01 7.75 4.57
N ASN A 30 5.21 7.29 4.29
CA ASN A 30 5.74 7.24 2.93
C ASN A 30 4.98 6.22 2.06
N LEU A 31 4.66 5.05 2.60
CA LEU A 31 3.83 4.07 1.90
C LEU A 31 2.40 4.57 1.65
N MET A 32 1.83 5.39 2.54
CA MET A 32 0.55 6.07 2.29
C MET A 32 0.67 7.02 1.10
N TYR A 33 1.73 7.84 1.06
CA TYR A 33 1.97 8.75 -0.07
C TYR A 33 2.12 8.00 -1.39
N ILE A 34 2.90 6.91 -1.42
CA ILE A 34 3.05 6.07 -2.61
C ILE A 34 1.71 5.41 -2.97
N GLY A 35 0.99 4.86 -2.00
CA GLY A 35 -0.31 4.24 -2.19
C GLY A 35 -1.32 5.18 -2.85
N GLU A 36 -1.46 6.41 -2.35
CA GLU A 36 -2.30 7.44 -2.97
C GLU A 36 -1.83 7.80 -4.38
N THR A 37 -0.52 7.97 -4.58
CA THR A 37 0.05 8.33 -5.89
C THR A 37 -0.25 7.26 -6.94
N VAL A 38 -0.02 5.99 -6.58
CA VAL A 38 -0.26 4.82 -7.43
C VAL A 38 -1.75 4.60 -7.66
N LEU A 39 -2.60 4.81 -6.65
CA LEU A 39 -4.05 4.77 -6.77
C LEU A 39 -4.57 5.81 -7.77
N ASN A 40 -4.09 7.06 -7.65
CA ASN A 40 -4.47 8.15 -8.54
C ASN A 40 -4.03 7.89 -9.97
N ARG A 41 -2.85 7.30 -10.17
CA ARG A 41 -2.39 6.87 -11.50
C ARG A 41 -3.34 5.84 -12.11
N ALA A 42 -3.70 4.78 -11.39
CA ALA A 42 -4.59 3.74 -11.87
C ALA A 42 -5.99 4.28 -12.18
N ARG A 43 -6.52 5.18 -11.33
CA ARG A 43 -7.87 5.74 -11.54
C ARG A 43 -7.92 6.82 -12.62
N SER A 44 -6.81 7.47 -12.96
CA SER A 44 -6.77 8.51 -14.00
C SER A 44 -6.55 7.97 -15.41
N THR A 45 -6.28 6.67 -15.56
CA THR A 45 -6.11 6.07 -16.89
C THR A 45 -7.39 6.17 -17.73
N ASN A 46 -7.20 6.38 -19.03
CA ASN A 46 -8.25 6.44 -20.04
C ASN A 46 -8.11 5.30 -21.07
N SER A 47 -7.28 4.30 -20.79
CA SER A 47 -7.02 3.15 -21.65
C SER A 47 -8.28 2.32 -21.91
N TYR A 48 -9.22 2.27 -20.96
CA TYR A 48 -10.46 1.51 -21.06
C TYR A 48 -11.71 2.37 -20.83
N LYS A 49 -12.81 1.97 -21.48
CA LYS A 49 -14.12 2.59 -21.28
C LYS A 49 -14.86 1.95 -20.11
N ASP A 50 -14.74 2.56 -18.94
CA ASP A 50 -15.48 2.15 -17.75
C ASP A 50 -16.95 2.61 -17.82
N ARG A 51 -17.83 1.74 -18.31
CA ARG A 51 -19.25 2.05 -18.51
C ARG A 51 -19.99 2.19 -17.18
N THR A 52 -19.81 1.23 -16.27
CA THR A 52 -20.53 1.16 -14.98
C THR A 52 -19.82 1.92 -13.86
N GLY A 53 -18.49 2.06 -13.95
CA GLY A 53 -17.64 2.57 -12.88
C GLY A 53 -17.11 1.48 -11.95
N ASN A 54 -17.52 0.22 -12.11
CA ASN A 54 -17.16 -0.86 -11.19
C ASN A 54 -15.66 -1.16 -11.19
N LEU A 55 -15.01 -1.13 -12.35
CA LEU A 55 -13.58 -1.41 -12.43
C LEU A 55 -12.81 -0.35 -11.64
N ARG A 56 -12.99 0.93 -11.96
CA ARG A 56 -12.29 2.04 -11.29
C ARG A 56 -12.65 2.20 -9.81
N SER A 57 -13.87 1.80 -9.41
CA SER A 57 -14.29 1.82 -7.99
C SER A 57 -13.70 0.66 -7.19
N SER A 58 -13.34 -0.44 -7.85
CA SER A 58 -12.72 -1.60 -7.21
C SER A 58 -11.21 -1.44 -7.01
N ILE A 59 -10.62 -0.37 -7.54
CA ILE A 59 -9.22 -0.05 -7.38
C ILE A 59 -9.03 0.66 -6.04
N GLY A 60 -8.11 0.15 -5.24
CA GLY A 60 -7.77 0.72 -3.94
C GLY A 60 -6.53 0.06 -3.37
N TYR A 61 -6.08 0.58 -2.24
CA TYR A 61 -4.96 0.01 -1.51
C TYR A 61 -5.21 -0.03 0.00
N VAL A 62 -4.41 -0.85 0.68
CA VAL A 62 -4.28 -0.88 2.14
C VAL A 62 -2.82 -0.95 2.53
N ILE A 63 -2.53 -0.54 3.77
CA ILE A 63 -1.24 -0.79 4.40
C ILE A 63 -1.47 -1.72 5.58
N THR A 64 -0.68 -2.78 5.64
CA THR A 64 -0.70 -3.73 6.75
C THR A 64 0.59 -3.65 7.54
N VAL A 65 0.50 -3.83 8.86
CA VAL A 65 1.63 -4.10 9.75
C VAL A 65 1.34 -5.42 10.43
N ASP A 66 2.18 -6.42 10.20
CA ASP A 66 2.05 -7.76 10.77
C ASP A 66 0.64 -8.35 10.59
N GLY A 67 0.15 -8.30 9.35
CA GLY A 67 -1.16 -8.80 8.95
C GLY A 67 -2.37 -7.95 9.39
N ARG A 68 -2.15 -6.87 10.16
CA ARG A 68 -3.22 -5.96 10.59
C ARG A 68 -3.30 -4.75 9.67
N ILE A 69 -4.49 -4.46 9.15
CA ILE A 69 -4.72 -3.25 8.34
C ILE A 69 -4.65 -2.04 9.24
N ILE A 70 -3.66 -1.18 9.02
CA ILE A 70 -3.49 0.10 9.73
C ILE A 70 -4.02 1.29 8.93
N HIS A 71 -4.11 1.14 7.61
CA HIS A 71 -4.62 2.17 6.71
C HIS A 71 -5.34 1.52 5.52
N SER A 72 -6.39 2.17 5.04
CA SER A 72 -7.14 1.76 3.85
C SER A 72 -7.56 2.98 3.07
N SER A 73 -7.40 2.92 1.75
CA SER A 73 -8.06 3.85 0.84
C SER A 73 -9.59 3.76 0.99
N SER A 74 -10.28 4.80 0.53
CA SER A 74 -11.73 4.93 0.65
C SER A 74 -12.53 4.04 -0.31
N PHE A 75 -11.88 3.36 -1.26
CA PHE A 75 -12.54 2.63 -2.36
C PHE A 75 -13.70 3.45 -2.97
N GLN A 76 -13.45 4.73 -3.22
CA GLN A 76 -14.50 5.68 -3.58
C GLN A 76 -15.28 5.21 -4.82
N THR A 77 -16.60 5.19 -4.69
CA THR A 77 -17.49 4.80 -5.78
C THR A 77 -17.45 5.84 -6.91
N VAL A 78 -17.26 5.36 -8.12
CA VAL A 78 -17.30 6.11 -9.38
C VAL A 78 -18.59 5.72 -10.10
N LYS A 79 -19.38 6.71 -10.55
CA LYS A 79 -20.67 6.49 -11.22
C LYS A 79 -21.58 5.59 -10.36
N GLN A 80 -22.04 4.46 -10.90
CA GLN A 80 -22.88 3.47 -10.21
C GLN A 80 -22.04 2.27 -9.72
N GLY A 81 -20.73 2.45 -9.56
CA GLY A 81 -19.73 1.41 -9.32
C GLY A 81 -19.72 0.80 -7.90
N LYS A 82 -20.85 0.80 -7.19
CA LYS A 82 -20.94 0.39 -5.78
C LYS A 82 -20.51 -1.07 -5.57
N ASP A 83 -20.83 -1.93 -6.52
CA ASP A 83 -20.39 -3.34 -6.52
C ASP A 83 -18.85 -3.43 -6.62
N GLY A 84 -18.25 -2.61 -7.48
CA GLY A 84 -16.81 -2.40 -7.57
C GLY A 84 -16.16 -2.07 -6.23
N SER A 85 -16.66 -1.01 -5.58
CA SER A 85 -16.18 -0.54 -4.27
C SER A 85 -16.24 -1.64 -3.20
N SER A 86 -17.39 -2.30 -3.08
CA SER A 86 -17.61 -3.38 -2.10
C SER A 86 -16.68 -4.57 -2.33
N LYS A 87 -16.60 -5.06 -3.58
CA LYS A 87 -15.74 -6.19 -3.93
C LYS A 87 -14.25 -5.87 -3.80
N GLY A 88 -13.83 -4.66 -4.18
CA GLY A 88 -12.46 -4.18 -3.96
C GLY A 88 -12.07 -4.19 -2.49
N ALA A 89 -12.91 -3.58 -1.64
CA ALA A 89 -12.67 -3.53 -0.21
C ALA A 89 -12.69 -4.93 0.45
N ALA A 90 -13.56 -5.84 -0.02
CA ALA A 90 -13.57 -7.23 0.47
C ALA A 90 -12.33 -8.01 0.02
N TYR A 91 -11.92 -7.84 -1.24
CA TYR A 91 -10.78 -8.52 -1.83
C TYR A 91 -9.46 -8.11 -1.19
N VAL A 92 -9.24 -6.81 -0.95
CA VAL A 92 -8.01 -6.36 -0.31
C VAL A 92 -7.89 -6.90 1.13
N LYS A 93 -9.01 -7.00 1.86
CA LYS A 93 -9.04 -7.59 3.21
C LYS A 93 -8.74 -9.10 3.21
N SER A 94 -9.11 -9.82 2.16
CA SER A 94 -8.74 -11.23 2.03
C SER A 94 -7.26 -11.40 1.69
N LEU A 95 -6.69 -10.48 0.89
CA LEU A 95 -5.26 -10.47 0.57
C LEU A 95 -4.39 -10.05 1.76
N ALA A 96 -4.80 -9.07 2.55
CA ALA A 96 -4.07 -8.63 3.75
C ALA A 96 -3.73 -9.81 4.69
N ARG A 97 -4.63 -10.78 4.82
CA ARG A 97 -4.44 -11.98 5.64
C ARG A 97 -3.36 -12.94 5.14
N LYS A 98 -2.96 -12.82 3.86
CA LYS A 98 -1.90 -13.64 3.26
C LYS A 98 -0.50 -13.11 3.58
N PHE A 99 -0.39 -11.90 4.11
CA PHE A 99 0.87 -11.25 4.48
C PHE A 99 0.91 -10.97 5.99
N PRO A 100 1.16 -12.01 6.82
CA PRO A 100 1.05 -11.91 8.28
C PRO A 100 2.19 -11.16 8.96
N GLN A 101 3.26 -10.80 8.24
CA GLN A 101 4.47 -10.22 8.82
C GLN A 101 4.95 -9.03 7.99
N GLY A 102 5.53 -8.04 8.67
CA GLY A 102 6.14 -6.88 8.05
C GLY A 102 5.15 -5.77 7.68
N ILE A 103 5.70 -4.70 7.07
CA ILE A 103 4.92 -3.58 6.57
C ILE A 103 4.68 -3.79 5.08
N CYS A 104 3.41 -3.94 4.66
CA CYS A 104 3.07 -4.19 3.27
C CYS A 104 2.13 -3.11 2.73
N LEU A 105 2.43 -2.59 1.54
CA LEU A 105 1.50 -1.81 0.72
C LEU A 105 0.85 -2.77 -0.29
N ILE A 106 -0.46 -2.98 -0.17
CA ILE A 106 -1.21 -3.88 -1.05
C ILE A 106 -2.16 -3.03 -1.90
N VAL A 107 -1.91 -2.98 -3.21
CA VAL A 107 -2.75 -2.29 -4.20
C VAL A 107 -3.51 -3.34 -5.00
N VAL A 108 -4.81 -3.13 -5.24
CA VAL A 108 -5.67 -4.13 -5.90
C VAL A 108 -6.62 -3.49 -6.90
N ALA A 109 -7.08 -4.29 -7.85
CA ALA A 109 -8.29 -4.08 -8.64
C ALA A 109 -9.23 -5.27 -8.37
N GLY A 110 -10.31 -5.03 -7.63
CA GLY A 110 -11.16 -6.11 -7.08
C GLY A 110 -12.14 -6.77 -8.04
N MET A 111 -12.20 -6.35 -9.30
CA MET A 111 -13.05 -6.99 -10.30
C MET A 111 -12.36 -8.21 -10.92
N ASN A 112 -13.08 -9.33 -11.03
CA ASN A 112 -12.56 -10.57 -11.62
C ASN A 112 -12.15 -10.44 -13.10
N TYR A 113 -12.70 -9.47 -13.82
CA TYR A 113 -12.32 -9.17 -15.21
C TYR A 113 -11.18 -8.14 -15.33
N ALA A 114 -10.63 -7.63 -14.23
CA ALA A 114 -9.53 -6.66 -14.26
C ALA A 114 -8.28 -7.22 -14.99
N SER A 115 -7.92 -8.47 -14.69
CA SER A 115 -6.81 -9.17 -15.37
C SER A 115 -7.07 -9.34 -16.86
N TYR A 116 -8.30 -9.62 -17.27
CA TYR A 116 -8.68 -9.74 -18.67
C TYR A 116 -8.57 -8.40 -19.42
N VAL A 117 -8.90 -7.28 -18.75
CA VAL A 117 -8.76 -5.93 -19.31
C VAL A 117 -7.28 -5.58 -19.49
N SER A 118 -6.44 -5.84 -18.47
CA SER A 118 -4.98 -5.69 -18.57
C SER A 118 -4.36 -6.57 -19.67
N ALA A 119 -4.78 -7.84 -19.78
CA ALA A 119 -4.31 -8.75 -20.82
C ALA A 119 -4.67 -8.31 -22.26
N LYS A 120 -5.64 -7.40 -22.44
CA LYS A 120 -5.94 -6.76 -23.73
C LYS A 120 -5.03 -5.57 -24.05
N GLY A 121 -4.01 -5.32 -23.23
CA GLY A 121 -3.12 -4.18 -23.33
C GLY A 121 -3.71 -2.87 -22.79
N LEU A 122 -4.79 -2.95 -21.99
CA LEU A 122 -5.42 -1.76 -21.40
C LEU A 122 -4.91 -1.60 -19.97
N ASP A 123 -4.30 -0.44 -19.69
CA ASP A 123 -3.74 -0.11 -18.39
C ASP A 123 -4.81 -0.12 -17.27
N VAL A 124 -4.76 -1.10 -16.37
CA VAL A 124 -5.64 -1.17 -15.17
C VAL A 124 -4.83 -0.88 -13.90
N LEU A 125 -3.75 -1.62 -13.71
CA LEU A 125 -2.77 -1.42 -12.64
C LEU A 125 -1.34 -1.34 -13.19
N ASP A 126 -1.16 -1.59 -14.49
CA ASP A 126 0.14 -1.85 -15.10
C ASP A 126 1.07 -0.63 -14.97
N SER A 127 0.57 0.58 -15.31
CA SER A 127 1.37 1.80 -15.15
C SER A 127 1.57 2.21 -13.68
N SER A 128 0.66 1.78 -12.82
CA SER A 128 0.70 2.00 -11.38
C SER A 128 1.73 1.10 -10.70
N GLU A 129 1.85 -0.15 -11.13
CA GLU A 129 2.87 -1.10 -10.70
C GLU A 129 4.27 -0.59 -11.04
N LEU A 130 4.50 -0.19 -12.30
CA LEU A 130 5.76 0.42 -12.73
C LEU A 130 6.11 1.68 -11.92
N LEU A 131 5.11 2.49 -11.57
CA LEU A 131 5.31 3.67 -10.73
C LEU A 131 5.71 3.26 -9.30
N ALA A 132 5.07 2.24 -8.73
CA ALA A 132 5.41 1.72 -7.42
C ALA A 132 6.84 1.14 -7.38
N GLU A 133 7.22 0.36 -8.39
CA GLU A 133 8.57 -0.22 -8.55
C GLU A 133 9.66 0.85 -8.61
N ARG A 134 9.33 2.05 -9.10
CA ARG A 134 10.25 3.19 -9.08
C ARG A 134 10.27 3.90 -7.72
N LEU A 135 9.09 4.21 -7.16
CA LEU A 135 8.97 5.05 -5.97
C LEU A 135 9.41 4.34 -4.69
N VAL A 136 9.09 3.05 -4.53
CA VAL A 136 9.38 2.32 -3.29
C VAL A 136 10.89 2.22 -3.03
N PRO A 137 11.74 1.77 -3.98
CA PRO A 137 13.18 1.71 -3.75
C PRO A 137 13.81 3.09 -3.56
N GLN A 138 13.33 4.13 -4.26
CA GLN A 138 13.82 5.50 -4.07
C GLN A 138 13.56 5.99 -2.65
N MET A 139 12.35 5.74 -2.14
CA MET A 139 11.95 6.09 -0.79
C MET A 139 12.74 5.31 0.27
N LEU A 140 12.92 3.99 0.08
CA LEU A 140 13.75 3.18 0.98
C LEU A 140 15.19 3.69 1.05
N LYS A 141 15.80 4.05 -0.09
CA LYS A 141 17.14 4.65 -0.13
C LYS A 141 17.21 5.98 0.64
N GLN A 142 16.20 6.85 0.50
CA GLN A 142 16.13 8.11 1.24
C GLN A 142 16.03 7.91 2.76
N LEU A 143 15.47 6.79 3.19
CA LEU A 143 15.37 6.40 4.60
C LEU A 143 16.60 5.63 5.11
N GLY A 144 17.62 5.46 4.28
CA GLY A 144 18.87 4.78 4.66
C GLY A 144 18.83 3.25 4.54
N PHE A 145 17.80 2.69 3.89
CA PHE A 145 17.81 1.27 3.53
C PHE A 145 18.61 1.10 2.23
N HIS A 146 19.60 0.22 2.26
CA HIS A 146 20.50 -0.06 1.14
C HIS A 146 20.24 -1.45 0.56
#